data_AF-A4EJ01-F1
#
_entry.id   AF-A4EJ01-F1
#
_cell.length_a   1.000
_cell.length_b   1.000
_cell.length_c   1.000
_cell.angle_alpha   90.00
_cell.angle_beta   90.00
_cell.angle_gamma   90.00
#
_symmetry.space_group_name_H-M   'P 1'
#
loop_
_entity.id
_entity.type
_entity.pdbx_description
1 polymer ?
#
loop_
_entity_poly.entity_id
_entity_poly.type
_entity_poly.pdbx_seq_one_letter_code
_entity_poly.pdbx_strand_id
1 'polypeptide(L)'
;MIRVLCLIGGLTGAAGLSQFPEFSQQYMQRLGGQVDELTRQVVDFDQTALADGMGREEMLQAMAETPLVASQEPMWRRTFARHARLSENLMILRDASPMERLMMPHRMADTATVQAVWDDFSPAMPLSVAGAAAAGTGFLGGWMAFAALLGAFALPFRKKASQPMQQKRKPPSIKSDPPLTRPTLVAGTQGNRPRLAGVQR
;
A
#
# COMPACT_ATOMS: atom_id res chain seq x y z
N MET A 1 -14.61 7.28 1.28
CA MET A 1 -13.63 7.08 0.17
C MET A 1 -12.27 7.67 0.51
N ILE A 2 -12.17 8.95 0.91
CA ILE A 2 -10.88 9.59 1.27
C ILE A 2 -10.10 8.81 2.34
N ARG A 3 -10.75 8.37 3.44
CA ARG A 3 -10.08 7.57 4.48
C ARG A 3 -9.46 6.27 3.96
N VAL A 4 -10.17 5.57 3.07
CA VAL A 4 -9.69 4.32 2.46
C VAL A 4 -8.52 4.62 1.51
N LEU A 5 -8.59 5.70 0.72
CA LEU A 5 -7.49 6.14 -0.15
C LEU A 5 -6.25 6.56 0.64
N CYS A 6 -6.41 7.30 1.74
CA CYS A 6 -5.30 7.65 2.63
C CYS A 6 -4.67 6.41 3.27
N LEU A 7 -5.49 5.41 3.63
CA LEU A 7 -5.03 4.17 4.26
C LEU A 7 -4.29 3.28 3.26
N ILE A 8 -4.80 3.17 2.03
CA ILE A 8 -4.11 2.51 0.90
C ILE A 8 -2.80 3.24 0.58
N GLY A 9 -2.84 4.56 0.43
CA GLY A 9 -1.66 5.37 0.14
C GLY A 9 -0.59 5.26 1.23
N GLY A 10 -1.00 5.29 2.50
CA GLY A 10 -0.11 5.11 3.65
C GLY A 10 0.51 3.71 3.70
N LEU A 11 -0.28 2.66 3.46
CA LEU A 11 0.22 1.28 3.40
C LEU A 11 1.21 1.08 2.24
N THR A 12 0.88 1.56 1.04
CA THR A 12 1.76 1.44 -0.12
C THR A 12 3.04 2.24 0.07
N GLY A 13 2.95 3.46 0.62
CA GLY A 13 4.11 4.29 0.93
C GLY A 13 5.02 3.66 1.99
N ALA A 14 4.44 3.17 3.09
CA ALA A 14 5.17 2.47 4.14
C ALA A 14 5.83 1.18 3.61
N ALA A 15 5.10 0.40 2.81
CA ALA A 15 5.63 -0.79 2.18
C ALA A 15 6.81 -0.44 1.26
N GLY A 16 6.66 0.51 0.34
CA GLY A 16 7.75 0.91 -0.57
C GLY A 16 8.99 1.42 0.16
N LEU A 17 8.81 2.32 1.14
CA LEU A 17 9.94 2.87 1.91
C LEU A 17 10.61 1.82 2.81
N SER A 18 9.86 0.85 3.32
CA SER A 18 10.43 -0.25 4.13
C SER A 18 11.39 -1.13 3.34
N GLN A 19 11.31 -1.12 2.00
CA GLN A 19 12.18 -1.91 1.12
C GLN A 19 13.51 -1.21 0.79
N PHE A 20 13.61 0.10 1.06
CA PHE A 20 14.79 0.86 0.68
C PHE A 20 16.09 0.33 1.30
N PRO A 21 16.16 -0.09 2.59
CA PRO A 21 17.38 -0.66 3.15
C PRO A 21 17.88 -1.89 2.39
N GLU A 22 16.97 -2.80 2.01
CA GLU A 22 17.31 -4.01 1.24
C GLU A 22 17.78 -3.66 -0.17
N PHE A 23 17.07 -2.75 -0.86
CA PHE A 23 17.49 -2.25 -2.17
C PHE A 23 18.90 -1.63 -2.09
N SER A 24 19.13 -0.78 -1.08
CA SER A 24 20.41 -0.13 -0.86
C SER A 24 21.53 -1.13 -0.59
N GLN A 25 21.24 -2.20 0.15
CA GLN A 25 22.19 -3.27 0.42
C GLN A 25 22.57 -4.05 -0.85
N GLN A 26 21.59 -4.44 -1.66
CA GLN A 26 21.86 -5.11 -2.94
C GLN A 26 22.62 -4.21 -3.91
N TYR A 27 22.27 -2.92 -3.96
CA TYR A 27 23.00 -1.93 -4.73
C TYR A 27 24.48 -1.86 -4.35
N MET A 28 24.79 -1.79 -3.06
CA MET A 28 26.19 -1.76 -2.60
C MET A 28 26.96 -3.04 -2.95
N GLN A 29 26.31 -4.21 -2.88
CA GLN A 29 26.95 -5.47 -3.28
C GLN A 29 27.31 -5.46 -4.78
N ARG A 30 26.38 -5.05 -5.64
CA ARG A 30 26.63 -4.95 -7.10
C ARG A 30 27.61 -3.85 -7.47
N LEU A 31 27.56 -2.71 -6.77
CA LEU A 31 28.53 -1.63 -6.93
C LEU A 31 29.92 -2.11 -6.52
N GLY A 32 30.03 -2.85 -5.41
CA GLY A 32 31.26 -3.50 -4.97
C GLY A 32 31.88 -4.39 -6.03
N GLY A 33 31.10 -5.34 -6.57
CA GLY A 33 31.57 -6.23 -7.62
C GLY A 33 32.06 -5.49 -8.88
N GLN A 34 31.35 -4.43 -9.30
CA GLN A 34 31.79 -3.61 -10.44
C GLN A 34 33.07 -2.83 -10.15
N VAL A 35 33.23 -2.30 -8.93
CA VAL A 35 34.47 -1.63 -8.53
C VAL A 35 35.63 -2.62 -8.52
N ASP A 36 35.43 -3.84 -8.02
CA ASP A 36 36.45 -4.88 -8.00
C ASP A 36 36.87 -5.30 -9.41
N GLU A 37 35.90 -5.45 -10.33
CA GLU A 37 36.16 -5.74 -11.75
C GLU A 37 36.93 -4.61 -12.43
N LEU A 38 36.47 -3.37 -12.28
CA LEU A 38 37.15 -2.20 -12.83
C LEU A 38 38.56 -2.05 -12.25
N THR A 39 38.75 -2.31 -10.95
CA THR A 39 40.06 -2.27 -10.31
C THR A 39 41.01 -3.28 -10.94
N ARG A 40 40.55 -4.50 -11.24
CA ARG A 40 41.36 -5.49 -11.95
C ARG A 40 41.79 -4.98 -13.33
N GLN A 41 40.86 -4.44 -14.12
CA GLN A 41 41.16 -3.91 -15.45
C GLN A 41 42.18 -2.74 -15.39
N VAL A 42 42.05 -1.87 -14.38
CA VAL A 42 42.99 -0.76 -14.15
C VAL A 42 44.38 -1.28 -13.82
N VAL A 43 44.48 -2.26 -12.91
CA VAL A 43 45.76 -2.87 -12.52
C VAL A 43 46.41 -3.56 -13.69
N ASP A 44 45.66 -4.32 -14.49
CA ASP A 44 46.19 -5.02 -15.68
C ASP A 44 46.70 -4.03 -16.73
N PHE A 45 45.99 -2.91 -16.94
CA PHE A 45 46.46 -1.82 -17.80
C PHE A 45 47.76 -1.21 -17.28
N ASP A 46 47.82 -0.88 -15.99
CA ASP A 46 49.01 -0.27 -15.38
C ASP A 46 50.21 -1.22 -15.42
N GLN A 47 50.00 -2.52 -15.18
CA GLN A 47 51.06 -3.53 -15.32
C GLN A 47 51.57 -3.64 -16.75
N THR A 48 50.67 -3.55 -17.75
CA THR A 48 51.05 -3.53 -19.17
C THR A 48 51.90 -2.30 -19.49
N ALA A 49 51.47 -1.11 -19.05
CA ALA A 49 52.23 0.12 -19.23
C ALA A 49 53.63 0.01 -18.58
N LEU A 50 53.69 -0.47 -17.34
CA LEU A 50 54.96 -0.65 -16.61
C LEU A 50 55.89 -1.67 -17.26
N ALA A 51 55.36 -2.75 -17.84
CA ALA A 51 56.15 -3.73 -18.59
C ALA A 51 56.84 -3.11 -19.80
N ASP A 52 56.21 -2.10 -20.41
CA ASP A 52 56.76 -1.31 -21.50
C ASP A 52 57.57 -0.08 -21.02
N GLY A 53 57.80 0.05 -19.71
CA GLY A 53 58.54 1.15 -19.10
C GLY A 53 57.80 2.50 -19.11
N MET A 54 56.48 2.47 -19.33
CA MET A 54 55.62 3.65 -19.43
C MET A 54 54.75 3.83 -18.18
N GLY A 55 54.43 5.08 -17.85
CA GLY A 55 53.32 5.41 -16.97
C GLY A 55 51.96 5.28 -17.69
N ARG A 56 50.86 5.30 -16.91
CA ARG A 56 49.49 5.21 -17.46
C ARG A 56 49.21 6.24 -18.56
N GLU A 57 49.54 7.50 -18.31
CA GLU A 57 49.24 8.58 -19.28
C GLU A 57 50.15 8.54 -20.51
N GLU A 58 51.40 8.10 -20.34
CA GLU A 58 52.32 7.89 -21.46
C GLU A 58 51.79 6.77 -22.37
N MET A 59 51.32 5.66 -21.78
CA MET A 59 50.69 4.57 -22.54
C MET A 59 49.43 5.04 -23.26
N LEU A 60 48.55 5.82 -22.60
CA LEU A 60 47.37 6.38 -23.26
C LEU A 60 47.74 7.31 -24.42
N GLN A 61 48.76 8.15 -24.26
CA GLN A 61 49.23 9.01 -25.34
C GLN A 61 49.81 8.18 -26.51
N ALA A 62 50.64 7.17 -26.22
CA ALA A 62 51.17 6.27 -27.23
C ALA A 62 50.06 5.50 -27.96
N MET A 63 49.01 5.09 -27.25
CA MET A 63 47.82 4.48 -27.86
C MET A 63 47.11 5.45 -28.80
N ALA A 64 46.92 6.72 -28.41
CA ALA A 64 46.30 7.73 -29.26
C ALA A 64 47.08 7.97 -30.57
N GLU A 65 48.41 7.89 -30.52
CA GLU A 65 49.29 8.05 -31.67
C GLU A 65 49.38 6.79 -32.57
N THR A 66 48.96 5.62 -32.06
CA THR A 66 49.03 4.34 -32.77
C THR A 66 47.69 3.99 -33.44
N PRO A 67 47.59 3.99 -34.80
CA PRO A 67 46.30 3.87 -35.50
C PRO A 67 45.46 2.65 -35.15
N LEU A 68 46.10 1.52 -34.83
CA LEU A 68 45.41 0.26 -34.50
C LEU A 68 44.64 0.34 -33.17
N VAL A 69 45.13 1.13 -32.21
CA VAL A 69 44.60 1.19 -30.84
C VAL A 69 44.10 2.57 -30.43
N ALA A 70 44.26 3.58 -31.28
CA ALA A 70 43.81 4.95 -31.03
C ALA A 70 42.32 5.05 -30.66
N SER A 71 41.48 4.19 -31.21
CA SER A 71 40.03 4.15 -30.88
C SER A 71 39.73 3.66 -29.46
N GLN A 72 40.68 2.97 -28.81
CA GLN A 72 40.52 2.42 -27.46
C GLN A 72 40.91 3.42 -26.37
N GLU A 73 41.73 4.43 -26.69
CA GLU A 73 42.17 5.43 -25.71
C GLU A 73 41.00 6.14 -25.01
N PRO A 74 39.95 6.63 -25.73
CA PRO A 74 38.83 7.30 -25.07
C PRO A 74 37.99 6.34 -24.23
N MET A 75 37.99 5.04 -24.57
CA MET A 75 37.33 4.01 -23.78
C MET A 75 38.06 3.79 -22.45
N TRP A 76 39.39 3.68 -22.47
CA TRP A 76 40.20 3.54 -21.25
C TRP A 76 40.07 4.76 -20.35
N ARG A 77 40.08 5.98 -20.90
CA ARG A 77 39.81 7.20 -20.11
C ARG A 77 38.44 7.16 -19.41
N ARG A 78 37.39 6.74 -20.13
CA ARG A 78 36.05 6.56 -19.54
C ARG A 78 36.04 5.49 -18.45
N THR A 79 36.80 4.41 -18.63
CA THR A 79 36.95 3.33 -17.65
C THR A 79 37.60 3.84 -16.37
N PHE A 80 38.70 4.60 -16.48
CA PHE A 80 39.38 5.22 -15.34
C PHE A 80 38.49 6.23 -14.61
N ALA A 81 37.83 7.12 -15.34
CA ALA A 81 36.91 8.09 -14.74
C ALA A 81 35.73 7.40 -14.02
N ARG A 82 35.19 6.32 -14.62
CA ARG A 82 34.13 5.53 -14.00
C ARG A 82 34.62 4.81 -12.75
N HIS A 83 35.80 4.16 -12.80
CA HIS A 83 36.41 3.49 -11.65
C HIS A 83 36.60 4.44 -10.47
N ALA A 84 37.18 5.62 -10.71
CA ALA A 84 37.39 6.63 -9.66
C ALA A 84 36.06 7.04 -9.00
N ARG A 85 35.06 7.41 -9.82
CA ARG A 85 33.74 7.82 -9.34
C ARG A 85 33.04 6.73 -8.53
N LEU A 86 33.03 5.49 -9.03
CA LEU A 86 32.34 4.39 -8.37
C LEU A 86 33.05 3.95 -7.09
N SER A 87 34.38 3.98 -7.08
CA SER A 87 35.18 3.68 -5.89
C SER A 87 34.91 4.69 -4.76
N GLU A 88 34.88 5.99 -5.10
CA GLU A 88 34.54 7.05 -4.15
C GLU A 88 33.12 6.88 -3.60
N ASN A 89 32.14 6.66 -4.49
CA ASN A 89 30.76 6.43 -4.08
C ASN A 89 30.64 5.22 -3.17
N LEU A 90 31.30 4.11 -3.49
CA LEU A 90 31.26 2.89 -2.69
C LEU A 90 31.85 3.11 -1.30
N MET A 91 32.97 3.83 -1.20
CA MET A 91 33.59 4.18 0.08
C MET A 91 32.63 4.98 0.97
N ILE A 92 32.02 6.03 0.43
CA ILE A 92 31.08 6.89 1.17
C ILE A 92 29.81 6.13 1.55
N LEU A 93 29.25 5.34 0.62
CA LEU A 93 28.04 4.56 0.89
C LEU A 93 28.27 3.46 1.94
N ARG A 94 29.45 2.86 1.98
CA ARG A 94 29.81 1.85 3.00
C ARG A 94 29.84 2.46 4.41
N ASP A 95 30.34 3.67 4.54
CA ASP A 95 30.41 4.39 5.82
C ASP A 95 29.05 4.94 6.26
N ALA A 96 28.19 5.30 5.31
CA ALA A 96 26.84 5.79 5.59
C ALA A 96 25.91 4.70 6.16
N SER A 97 25.11 5.06 7.16
CA SER A 97 23.99 4.26 7.65
C SER A 97 22.86 4.14 6.60
N PRO A 98 21.95 3.15 6.71
CA PRO A 98 20.82 3.02 5.78
C PRO A 98 19.96 4.28 5.65
N MET A 99 19.82 5.06 6.73
CA MET A 99 19.05 6.32 6.70
C MET A 99 19.81 7.45 6.00
N GLU A 100 21.13 7.53 6.17
CA GLU A 100 21.96 8.53 5.49
C GLU A 100 22.02 8.27 3.98
N ARG A 101 22.06 7.00 3.56
CA ARG A 101 22.02 6.63 2.13
C ARG A 101 20.76 7.12 1.44
N LEU A 102 19.64 7.21 2.14
CA LEU A 102 18.38 7.76 1.59
C LEU A 102 18.53 9.23 1.16
N MET A 103 19.44 9.96 1.81
CA MET A 103 19.76 11.36 1.50
C MET A 103 20.86 11.51 0.44
N MET A 104 21.40 10.40 -0.08
CA MET A 104 22.50 10.38 -1.06
C MET A 104 22.11 9.75 -2.41
N PRO A 105 20.94 10.06 -3.02
CA PRO A 105 20.51 9.40 -4.25
C PRO A 105 21.46 9.65 -5.43
N HIS A 106 22.15 10.80 -5.44
CA HIS A 106 23.15 11.15 -6.45
C HIS A 106 24.36 10.20 -6.46
N ARG A 107 24.70 9.56 -5.33
CA ARG A 107 25.78 8.56 -5.25
C ARG A 107 25.31 7.15 -5.60
N MET A 108 24.00 6.94 -5.67
CA MET A 108 23.36 5.68 -6.08
C MET A 108 22.77 5.74 -7.50
N ALA A 109 23.26 6.67 -8.34
CA ALA A 109 22.67 6.99 -9.64
C ALA A 109 23.36 6.30 -10.84
N ASP A 110 24.28 5.36 -10.61
CA ASP A 110 24.88 4.59 -11.72
C ASP A 110 23.81 3.72 -12.39
N THR A 111 23.41 4.09 -13.60
CA THR A 111 22.23 3.54 -14.31
C THR A 111 22.34 2.04 -14.52
N ALA A 112 23.50 1.54 -14.92
CA ALA A 112 23.74 0.10 -15.12
C ALA A 112 23.56 -0.66 -13.80
N THR A 113 24.10 -0.13 -12.69
CA THR A 113 23.94 -0.74 -11.37
C THR A 113 22.47 -0.72 -10.93
N VAL A 114 21.77 0.42 -11.08
CA VAL A 114 20.36 0.56 -10.70
C VAL A 114 19.49 -0.41 -11.50
N GLN A 115 19.68 -0.51 -12.81
CA GLN A 115 18.94 -1.44 -13.67
C GLN A 115 19.19 -2.88 -13.25
N ALA A 116 20.45 -3.26 -13.03
CA ALA A 116 20.79 -4.62 -12.59
C ALA A 116 20.21 -4.96 -11.22
N VAL A 117 20.11 -4.01 -10.29
CA VAL A 117 19.38 -4.24 -9.02
C VAL A 117 17.90 -4.38 -9.30
N TRP A 118 17.33 -3.48 -10.09
CA TRP A 118 15.89 -3.44 -10.37
C TRP A 118 15.38 -4.73 -11.02
N ASP A 119 16.15 -5.30 -11.95
CA ASP A 119 15.78 -6.53 -12.67
C ASP A 119 15.73 -7.76 -11.74
N ASP A 120 16.61 -7.80 -10.74
CA ASP A 120 16.70 -8.90 -9.77
C ASP A 120 15.98 -8.61 -8.44
N PHE A 121 15.47 -7.38 -8.26
CA PHE A 121 14.83 -6.96 -7.03
C PHE A 121 13.48 -7.64 -6.86
N SER A 122 13.40 -8.59 -5.92
CA SER A 122 12.14 -9.18 -5.47
C SER A 122 11.65 -8.43 -4.22
N PRO A 123 10.54 -7.68 -4.28
CA PRO A 123 10.01 -7.00 -3.10
C PRO A 123 9.73 -8.00 -1.98
N ALA A 124 10.07 -7.67 -0.73
CA ALA A 124 9.81 -8.53 0.43
C ALA A 124 8.30 -8.65 0.76
N MET A 125 7.46 -7.87 0.10
CA MET A 125 6.01 -8.03 0.08
C MET A 125 5.62 -8.98 -1.06
N PRO A 126 4.58 -9.83 -0.89
CA PRO A 126 4.16 -10.81 -1.89
C PRO A 126 3.43 -10.14 -3.06
N LEU A 127 4.15 -9.28 -3.80
CA LEU A 127 3.68 -8.59 -5.00
C LEU A 127 3.83 -9.46 -6.26
N SER A 128 4.44 -10.64 -6.13
CA SER A 128 4.41 -11.67 -7.16
C SER A 128 3.02 -12.30 -7.24
N VAL A 129 2.63 -12.81 -8.42
CA VAL A 129 1.35 -13.51 -8.61
C VAL A 129 1.22 -14.70 -7.65
N ALA A 130 2.32 -15.42 -7.43
CA ALA A 130 2.39 -16.51 -6.46
C ALA A 130 2.20 -16.01 -5.02
N GLY A 131 2.83 -14.89 -4.68
CA GLY A 131 2.66 -14.25 -3.38
C GLY A 131 1.22 -13.79 -3.14
N ALA A 132 0.58 -13.16 -4.13
CA ALA A 132 -0.80 -12.71 -4.05
C ALA A 132 -1.77 -13.89 -3.89
N ALA A 133 -1.56 -14.98 -4.63
CA ALA A 133 -2.33 -16.20 -4.50
C ALA A 133 -2.19 -16.82 -3.10
N ALA A 134 -0.95 -16.97 -2.61
CA ALA A 134 -0.68 -17.52 -1.28
C ALA A 134 -1.26 -16.65 -0.17
N ALA A 135 -1.13 -15.32 -0.26
CA ALA A 135 -1.72 -14.37 0.68
C ALA A 135 -3.26 -14.45 0.67
N GLY A 136 -3.87 -14.54 -0.52
CA GLY A 136 -5.31 -14.72 -0.68
C GLY A 136 -5.81 -16.02 -0.06
N THR A 137 -5.14 -17.15 -0.34
CA THR A 137 -5.48 -18.45 0.22
C THR A 137 -5.30 -18.48 1.74
N GLY A 138 -4.19 -17.93 2.25
CA GLY A 138 -3.92 -17.84 3.69
C GLY A 138 -4.94 -16.96 4.42
N PHE A 139 -5.32 -15.82 3.84
CA PHE A 139 -6.37 -14.96 4.38
C PHE A 139 -7.72 -15.66 4.45
N LEU A 140 -8.16 -16.30 3.36
CA LEU A 140 -9.44 -17.02 3.32
C LEU A 140 -9.45 -18.18 4.31
N GLY A 141 -8.38 -18.99 4.35
CA GLY A 141 -8.25 -20.10 5.28
C GLY A 141 -8.25 -19.63 6.75
N GLY A 142 -7.46 -18.60 7.06
CA GLY A 142 -7.41 -18.00 8.39
C GLY A 142 -8.74 -17.40 8.82
N TRP A 143 -9.43 -16.67 7.93
CA TRP A 143 -10.76 -16.14 8.18
C TRP A 143 -11.76 -17.25 8.49
N MET A 144 -11.82 -18.30 7.67
CA MET A 144 -12.74 -19.41 7.90
C MET A 144 -12.45 -20.13 9.21
N ALA A 145 -11.17 -20.37 9.54
CA ALA A 145 -10.78 -20.99 10.81
C ALA A 145 -11.17 -20.13 12.00
N PHE A 146 -10.92 -18.82 11.95
CA PHE A 146 -11.25 -17.89 13.02
C PHE A 146 -12.76 -17.72 13.21
N ALA A 147 -13.52 -17.65 12.10
CA ALA A 147 -14.97 -17.61 12.12
C ALA A 147 -15.57 -18.91 12.69
N ALA A 148 -15.00 -20.07 12.34
CA ALA A 148 -15.41 -21.35 12.90
C ALA A 148 -15.11 -21.44 14.41
N LEU A 149 -13.94 -20.97 14.86
CA LEU A 149 -13.57 -20.89 16.27
C LEU A 149 -14.52 -19.98 17.05
N LEU A 150 -14.74 -18.74 16.59
CA LEU A 150 -15.69 -17.81 17.21
C LEU A 150 -17.11 -18.37 17.21
N GLY A 151 -17.53 -19.02 16.11
CA GLY A 151 -18.81 -19.69 16.01
C GLY A 151 -18.95 -20.81 17.04
N ALA A 152 -17.91 -21.64 17.20
CA ALA A 152 -17.87 -22.72 18.19
C ALA A 152 -17.91 -22.19 19.63
N PHE A 153 -17.18 -21.12 19.93
CA PHE A 153 -17.25 -20.44 21.24
C PHE A 153 -18.61 -19.77 21.48
N ALA A 154 -19.31 -19.33 20.43
CA ALA A 154 -20.65 -18.75 20.53
C ALA A 154 -21.78 -19.80 20.63
N LEU A 155 -21.53 -21.08 20.28
CA LEU A 155 -22.52 -22.17 20.40
C LEU A 155 -23.12 -22.34 21.82
N PRO A 156 -22.34 -22.36 22.92
CA PRO A 156 -22.91 -22.47 24.27
C PRO A 156 -23.69 -21.21 24.71
N PHE A 157 -23.42 -20.05 24.10
CA PHE A 157 -24.10 -18.79 24.40
C PHE A 157 -25.25 -18.47 23.44
N ARG A 158 -25.40 -19.21 22.33
CA ARG A 158 -26.63 -19.28 21.52
C ARG A 158 -27.70 -20.06 22.28
N LYS A 159 -28.11 -19.53 23.44
CA LYS A 159 -29.42 -19.87 24.02
C LYS A 159 -30.44 -19.66 22.91
N LYS A 160 -31.25 -20.70 22.64
CA LYS A 160 -32.39 -20.65 21.71
C LYS A 160 -33.02 -19.26 21.84
N ALA A 161 -32.84 -18.41 20.82
CA ALA A 161 -33.82 -17.40 20.55
C ALA A 161 -35.07 -18.22 20.29
N SER A 162 -35.88 -18.40 21.35
CA SER A 162 -37.24 -18.87 21.23
C SER A 162 -37.78 -18.09 20.07
N GLN A 163 -38.08 -18.78 18.95
CA GLN A 163 -38.86 -18.17 17.89
C GLN A 163 -39.97 -17.43 18.63
N PRO A 164 -40.14 -16.10 18.49
CA PRO A 164 -41.36 -15.51 18.93
C PRO A 164 -42.40 -16.23 18.08
N MET A 165 -43.07 -17.21 18.68
CA MET A 165 -44.23 -17.85 18.12
C MET A 165 -45.07 -16.67 17.69
N GLN A 166 -45.17 -16.45 16.38
CA GLN A 166 -46.15 -15.51 15.85
C GLN A 166 -47.47 -16.11 16.30
N GLN A 167 -47.90 -15.70 17.48
CA GLN A 167 -49.25 -15.88 17.95
C GLN A 167 -50.05 -15.26 16.83
N LYS A 168 -50.68 -16.10 16.00
CA LYS A 168 -51.74 -15.68 15.10
C LYS A 168 -52.69 -14.91 16.02
N ARG A 169 -52.58 -13.59 16.02
CA ARG A 169 -53.49 -12.71 16.74
C ARG A 169 -54.85 -13.05 16.17
N LYS A 170 -55.66 -13.79 16.93
CA LYS A 170 -57.08 -13.87 16.64
C LYS A 170 -57.56 -12.41 16.61
N PRO A 171 -58.19 -11.93 15.52
CA PRO A 171 -58.77 -10.61 15.55
C PRO A 171 -59.75 -10.55 16.73
N PRO A 172 -59.81 -9.43 17.48
CA PRO A 172 -60.73 -9.31 18.59
C PRO A 172 -62.14 -9.58 18.09
N SER A 173 -62.89 -10.43 18.79
CA SER A 173 -64.32 -10.59 18.51
C SER A 173 -64.97 -9.23 18.73
N ILE A 174 -65.36 -8.57 17.64
CA ILE A 174 -66.18 -7.37 17.70
C ILE A 174 -67.48 -7.83 18.34
N LYS A 175 -67.67 -7.47 19.62
CA LYS A 175 -68.97 -7.55 20.26
C LYS A 175 -69.83 -6.55 19.50
N SER A 176 -70.82 -7.04 18.77
CA SER A 176 -71.79 -6.20 18.06
C SER A 176 -72.40 -5.23 19.07
N ASP A 177 -72.25 -3.93 18.81
CA ASP A 177 -72.89 -2.90 19.62
C ASP A 177 -74.42 -3.09 19.57
N PRO A 178 -75.13 -2.96 20.70
CA PRO A 178 -76.59 -3.00 20.69
C PRO A 178 -77.15 -1.83 19.85
N PRO A 179 -78.27 -2.02 19.13
CA PRO A 179 -78.78 -1.01 18.22
C PRO A 179 -79.13 0.27 18.98
N LEU A 180 -78.45 1.37 18.64
CA LEU A 180 -78.76 2.71 19.14
C LEU A 180 -80.12 3.15 18.59
N THR A 181 -81.15 3.10 19.43
CA THR A 181 -82.45 3.69 19.13
C THR A 181 -82.31 5.20 19.27
N ARG A 182 -82.49 5.95 18.19
CA ARG A 182 -82.48 7.43 18.24
C ARG A 182 -83.65 7.92 19.11
N PRO A 183 -83.42 8.74 20.13
CA PRO A 183 -84.50 9.39 20.87
C PRO A 183 -85.16 10.47 20.00
N THR A 184 -86.48 10.39 19.88
CA THR A 184 -87.33 11.40 19.24
C THR A 184 -87.34 12.67 20.08
N LEU A 185 -86.95 13.81 19.50
CA LEU A 185 -86.99 15.11 20.16
C LEU A 185 -88.45 15.54 20.37
N VAL A 186 -88.91 15.51 21.63
CA VAL A 186 -90.17 16.14 22.04
C VAL A 186 -89.88 17.63 22.23
N ALA A 187 -90.28 18.45 21.26
CA ALA A 187 -90.23 19.90 21.38
C ALA A 187 -91.34 20.37 22.35
N GLY A 188 -90.99 20.53 23.62
CA GLY A 188 -91.84 21.12 24.64
C GLY A 188 -91.22 22.41 25.18
N THR A 189 -91.37 23.53 24.46
CA THR A 189 -90.98 24.85 24.96
C THR A 189 -92.10 25.41 25.86
N GLN A 190 -92.08 25.06 27.15
CA GLN A 190 -92.80 25.83 28.16
C GLN A 190 -92.00 27.09 28.47
N GLY A 191 -92.52 28.23 28.01
CA GLY A 191 -91.89 29.55 28.16
C GLY A 191 -92.91 30.60 28.53
N ASN A 192 -93.41 30.49 29.75
CA ASN A 192 -94.04 31.49 30.61
C ASN A 192 -93.96 32.95 30.08
N ARG A 193 -95.04 33.46 29.45
CA ARG A 193 -95.23 34.89 29.19
C ARG A 193 -96.54 35.35 29.84
N PRO A 194 -96.50 36.25 30.83
CA PRO A 194 -97.71 36.76 31.47
C PRO A 194 -98.54 37.59 30.47
N ARG A 195 -99.84 37.29 30.42
CA ARG A 195 -100.84 38.02 29.63
C ARG A 195 -101.04 39.41 30.24
N LEU A 196 -100.71 40.45 29.49
CA LEU A 196 -101.20 41.80 29.77
C LEU A 196 -102.68 41.85 29.41
N ALA A 197 -103.47 42.22 30.41
CA ALA A 197 -104.91 42.41 30.32
C ALA A 197 -105.26 43.65 29.50
N GLY A 198 -106.38 43.58 28.79
CA GLY A 198 -107.09 44.73 28.24
C GLY A 198 -106.83 44.96 26.76
N VAL A 199 -107.80 44.55 25.94
CA VAL A 199 -108.55 45.41 24.99
C VAL A 199 -109.57 44.50 24.29
N GLN A 200 -110.86 44.77 24.54
CA GLN A 200 -111.98 44.34 23.70
C GLN A 200 -112.39 45.54 22.84
N ARG A 201 -112.43 45.35 21.53
CA ARG A 201 -113.65 45.39 20.70
C ARG A 201 -113.32 44.92 19.30
#